data_AF-A0A1I5VQX9-F1
#
_entry.id   AF-A0A1I5VQX9-F1
#
_cell.length_a   1.000
_cell.length_b   1.000
_cell.length_c   1.000
_cell.angle_alpha   90.00
_cell.angle_beta   90.00
_cell.angle_gamma   90.00
#
_symmetry.space_group_name_H-M   'P 1'
#
loop_
_entity.id
_entity.type
_entity.pdbx_description
1 polymer ?
#
loop_
_entity_poly.entity_id
_entity_poly.type
_entity_poly.pdbx_seq_one_letter_code
_entity_poly.pdbx_strand_id
1 'polypeptide(L)'
;MKRRKAVRNSDKARNSFVTKKAEVKIGALAEMFKAAAGERWSRTEAGVLQRKLVFSGFQYLNSLKLIYNWENRFLSVNYNLQMVSIVPTDSTRFEETKDCHFSLKCTQSGLKGKRNYSWNCMQWKGDSAKLAAYQERLSNPLIIDRLNTLDIMEMEIRHEDNSGYFQISCESLIGSATWMLIPPVLSMITPKREECIKFLELFELLADAVANNM
;
A
#
# COMPACT_ATOMS: atom_id res chain seq x y z
N MET A 1 20.02 42.56 17.85
CA MET A 1 19.08 42.17 16.79
C MET A 1 18.73 40.68 16.95
N LYS A 2 17.58 40.34 17.54
CA LYS A 2 17.19 38.95 17.85
C LYS A 2 16.79 38.21 16.56
N ARG A 3 17.57 37.21 16.14
CA ARG A 3 17.18 36.27 15.06
C ARG A 3 15.90 35.55 15.48
N ARG A 4 14.77 35.92 14.88
CA ARG A 4 13.52 35.15 14.97
C ARG A 4 13.80 33.76 14.38
N LYS A 5 13.86 32.72 15.22
CA LYS A 5 13.75 31.33 14.77
C LYS A 5 12.46 31.25 13.94
N ALA A 6 12.58 30.87 12.68
CA ALA A 6 11.42 30.48 11.88
C ALA A 6 10.70 29.39 12.66
N VAL A 7 9.52 29.72 13.21
CA VAL A 7 8.68 28.75 13.90
C VAL A 7 8.25 27.76 12.83
N ARG A 8 8.90 26.59 12.79
CA ARG A 8 8.51 25.47 11.94
C ARG A 8 7.09 25.08 12.33
N ASN A 9 6.12 25.45 11.49
CA ASN A 9 4.68 25.21 11.67
C ASN A 9 4.30 23.71 11.66
N SER A 10 5.25 22.77 11.59
CA SER A 10 4.98 21.33 11.59
C SER A 10 4.25 20.86 12.85
N ASP A 11 4.62 21.38 14.02
CA ASP A 11 4.03 20.94 15.29
C ASP A 11 2.62 21.52 15.52
N LYS A 12 2.37 22.74 15.03
CA LYS A 12 1.02 23.33 14.99
C LYS A 12 0.13 22.64 13.96
N ALA A 13 0.69 22.24 12.81
CA ALA A 13 -0.02 21.50 11.79
C ALA A 13 -0.43 20.10 12.27
N ARG A 14 0.44 19.39 13.01
CA ARG A 14 0.15 18.05 13.59
C ARG A 14 -0.99 18.05 14.60
N ASN A 15 -1.21 19.16 15.31
CA ASN A 15 -2.34 19.34 16.24
C ASN A 15 -3.52 20.08 15.61
N SER A 16 -3.51 20.28 14.29
CA SER A 16 -4.56 21.00 13.59
C SER A 16 -5.87 20.20 13.53
N PHE A 17 -6.97 20.92 13.35
CA PHE A 17 -8.29 20.34 13.07
C PHE A 17 -8.27 19.40 11.85
N VAL A 18 -7.43 19.67 10.85
CA VAL A 18 -7.29 18.84 9.66
C VAL A 18 -6.66 17.49 10.00
N THR A 19 -5.64 17.46 10.86
CA THR A 19 -5.01 16.22 11.33
C THR A 19 -5.97 15.38 12.16
N LYS A 20 -6.74 16.00 13.06
CA LYS A 20 -7.80 15.30 13.82
C LYS A 20 -8.83 14.65 12.90
N LYS A 21 -9.17 15.30 11.79
CA LYS A 21 -10.10 14.75 10.78
C LYS A 21 -9.47 13.61 9.99
N ALA A 22 -8.20 13.72 9.60
CA ALA A 22 -7.46 12.62 8.97
C ALA A 22 -7.36 11.39 9.90
N GLU A 23 -7.17 11.59 11.21
CA GLU A 23 -7.21 10.52 12.22
C GLU A 23 -8.55 9.78 12.28
N VAL A 24 -9.66 10.53 12.27
CA VAL A 24 -11.00 9.92 12.24
C VAL A 24 -11.19 9.12 10.95
N LYS A 25 -10.72 9.64 9.80
CA LYS A 25 -10.83 8.97 8.50
C LYS A 25 -10.04 7.66 8.44
N ILE A 26 -8.78 7.66 8.88
CA ILE A 26 -7.96 6.44 8.87
C ILE A 26 -8.49 5.41 9.87
N GLY A 27 -9.05 5.86 11.00
CA GLY A 27 -9.76 5.00 11.95
C GLY A 27 -10.98 4.33 11.32
N ALA A 28 -11.83 5.10 10.63
CA ALA A 28 -13.00 4.56 9.93
C ALA A 28 -12.59 3.56 8.84
N LEU A 29 -11.55 3.88 8.05
CA LEU A 29 -11.02 2.97 7.04
C LEU A 29 -10.52 1.65 7.65
N ALA A 30 -9.81 1.72 8.78
CA ALA A 30 -9.35 0.54 9.50
C ALA A 30 -10.53 -0.33 10.00
N GLU A 31 -11.63 0.26 10.48
CA GLU A 31 -12.81 -0.50 10.87
C GLU A 31 -13.46 -1.23 9.68
N MET A 32 -13.40 -0.67 8.46
CA MET A 32 -13.90 -1.37 7.27
C MET A 32 -13.02 -2.52 6.84
N PHE A 33 -11.69 -2.36 6.89
CA PHE A 33 -10.77 -3.47 6.64
C PHE A 33 -10.89 -4.57 7.69
N LYS A 34 -11.13 -4.20 8.96
CA LYS A 34 -11.47 -5.16 10.02
C LYS A 34 -12.76 -5.91 9.71
N ALA A 35 -13.83 -5.22 9.31
CA ALA A 35 -15.09 -5.86 8.93
C ALA A 35 -14.95 -6.74 7.67
N ALA A 36 -14.07 -6.38 6.74
CA ALA A 36 -13.73 -7.18 5.57
C ALA A 36 -12.93 -8.45 5.93
N ALA A 37 -11.96 -8.34 6.84
CA ALA A 37 -11.18 -9.47 7.34
C ALA A 37 -12.02 -10.46 8.17
N GLY A 38 -13.12 -10.01 8.78
CA GLY A 38 -14.02 -10.86 9.55
C GLY A 38 -13.31 -11.53 10.73
N GLU A 39 -13.49 -12.84 10.87
CA GLU A 39 -12.86 -13.65 11.93
C GLU A 39 -11.33 -13.71 11.81
N ARG A 40 -10.76 -13.36 10.65
CA ARG A 40 -9.30 -13.32 10.45
C ARG A 40 -8.65 -12.10 11.10
N TRP A 41 -9.42 -11.12 11.54
CA TRP A 41 -8.87 -9.96 12.26
C TRP A 41 -8.55 -10.32 13.71
N SER A 42 -7.34 -9.96 14.16
CA SER A 42 -6.89 -10.21 15.53
C SER A 42 -6.91 -8.92 16.36
N ARG A 43 -6.22 -7.87 15.90
CA ARG A 43 -6.15 -6.59 16.61
C ARG A 43 -5.81 -5.43 15.68
N THR A 44 -6.05 -4.21 16.16
CA THR A 44 -5.66 -2.97 15.49
C THR A 44 -4.75 -2.14 16.41
N GLU A 45 -3.55 -1.84 15.95
CA GLU A 45 -2.60 -0.96 16.63
C GLU A 45 -2.77 0.47 16.09
N ALA A 46 -3.06 1.42 16.99
CA ALA A 46 -3.24 2.82 16.65
C ALA A 46 -1.94 3.60 16.81
N GLY A 47 -1.65 4.48 15.86
CA GLY A 47 -0.59 5.48 15.96
C GLY A 47 -1.01 6.79 15.28
N VAL A 48 -0.16 7.81 15.37
CA VAL A 48 -0.45 9.11 14.74
C VAL A 48 -0.46 8.96 13.23
N LEU A 49 -1.60 9.23 12.60
CA LEU A 49 -1.90 9.12 11.18
C LEU A 49 -1.62 7.74 10.59
N GLN A 50 -1.69 6.70 11.42
CA GLN A 50 -1.48 5.33 11.00
C GLN A 50 -2.36 4.36 11.78
N ARG A 51 -2.76 3.28 11.12
CA ARG A 51 -3.43 2.13 11.73
C ARG A 51 -2.78 0.87 11.19
N LYS A 52 -2.35 -0.03 12.07
CA LYS A 52 -1.84 -1.35 11.68
C LYS A 52 -2.87 -2.40 12.09
N LEU A 53 -3.47 -3.06 11.11
CA LEU A 53 -4.32 -4.20 11.32
C LEU A 53 -3.45 -5.45 11.35
N VAL A 54 -3.64 -6.30 12.35
CA VAL A 54 -2.98 -7.60 12.49
C VAL A 54 -4.02 -8.69 12.27
N PHE A 55 -3.65 -9.68 11.47
CA PHE A 55 -4.53 -10.76 11.08
C PHE A 55 -4.00 -12.12 11.55
N SER A 56 -4.92 -13.06 11.73
CA SER A 56 -4.67 -14.47 12.04
C SER A 56 -5.53 -15.31 11.10
N GLY A 57 -4.92 -16.19 10.30
CA GLY A 57 -5.65 -17.10 9.41
C GLY A 57 -5.58 -16.76 7.91
N PHE A 58 -4.91 -15.68 7.52
CA PHE A 58 -4.33 -15.60 6.19
C PHE A 58 -3.06 -16.46 6.14
N GLN A 59 -2.71 -16.94 4.94
CA GLN A 59 -1.53 -17.77 4.73
C GLN A 59 -0.25 -16.95 4.74
N TYR A 60 -0.28 -15.72 4.21
CA TYR A 60 0.90 -14.85 4.10
C TYR A 60 0.68 -13.44 4.70
N LEU A 61 -0.54 -12.90 4.65
CA LEU A 61 -0.87 -11.55 5.10
C LEU A 61 -1.07 -11.48 6.62
N ASN A 62 0.02 -11.27 7.34
CA ASN A 62 -0.01 -11.15 8.81
C ASN A 62 -0.44 -9.75 9.28
N SER A 63 -0.19 -8.71 8.48
CA SER A 63 -0.61 -7.35 8.84
C SER A 63 -0.77 -6.43 7.64
N LEU A 64 -1.67 -5.46 7.76
CA LEU A 64 -1.83 -4.35 6.82
C LEU A 64 -1.72 -3.04 7.57
N LYS A 65 -0.76 -2.21 7.17
CA LYS A 65 -0.53 -0.88 7.73
C LYS A 65 -1.09 0.17 6.79
N LEU A 66 -2.02 0.96 7.29
CA LEU A 66 -2.57 2.16 6.66
C LEU A 66 -1.80 3.36 7.20
N ILE A 67 -1.30 4.22 6.32
CA ILE A 67 -0.52 5.40 6.68
C ILE A 67 -1.03 6.59 5.88
N TYR A 68 -1.28 7.71 6.54
CA TYR A 68 -1.44 9.00 5.84
C TYR A 68 -0.11 9.75 5.83
N ASN A 69 0.53 9.78 4.67
CA ASN A 69 1.74 10.56 4.43
C ASN A 69 1.37 12.04 4.30
N TRP A 70 2.08 12.88 5.05
CA TRP A 70 1.87 14.33 5.05
C TRP A 70 2.77 14.98 4.00
N GLU A 71 2.16 15.65 3.03
CA GLU A 71 2.89 16.46 2.05
C GLU A 71 2.41 17.91 2.08
N ASN A 72 3.35 18.84 2.08
CA ASN A 72 3.07 20.25 1.86
C ASN A 72 3.24 20.55 0.37
N ARG A 73 2.14 20.60 -0.37
CA ARG A 73 2.15 20.97 -1.80
C ARG A 73 1.63 22.39 -1.96
N PHE A 74 2.50 23.27 -2.44
CA PHE A 74 2.25 24.67 -2.75
C PHE A 74 1.75 25.50 -1.55
N LEU A 75 0.48 25.35 -1.17
CA LEU A 75 -0.19 26.05 -0.06
C LEU A 75 -1.19 25.16 0.71
N SER A 76 -1.33 23.88 0.37
CA SER A 76 -2.22 22.94 1.06
C SER A 76 -1.47 21.80 1.71
N VAL A 77 -1.98 21.40 2.87
CA VAL A 77 -1.61 20.14 3.50
C VAL A 77 -2.42 19.03 2.85
N ASN A 78 -1.72 18.12 2.16
CA ASN A 78 -2.31 16.92 1.57
C ASN A 78 -1.93 15.69 2.39
N TYR A 79 -2.87 14.75 2.47
CA TYR A 79 -2.67 13.45 3.10
C TYR A 79 -2.85 12.37 2.05
N ASN A 80 -1.77 11.69 1.69
CA ASN A 80 -1.79 10.59 0.73
C ASN A 80 -1.89 9.27 1.51
N LEU A 81 -2.84 8.41 1.12
CA LEU A 81 -2.95 7.08 1.73
C LEU A 81 -1.89 6.16 1.13
N GLN A 82 -1.09 5.58 2.01
CA GLN A 82 -0.20 4.49 1.70
C GLN A 82 -0.64 3.24 2.47
N MET A 83 -0.71 2.13 1.76
CA MET A 83 -0.94 0.81 2.33
C MET A 83 0.36 0.01 2.25
N VAL A 84 0.76 -0.60 3.36
CA VAL A 84 2.00 -1.36 3.47
C VAL A 84 1.73 -2.69 4.15
N SER A 85 2.23 -3.78 3.57
CA SER A 85 2.28 -5.09 4.19
C SER A 85 3.73 -5.57 4.27
N ILE A 86 4.03 -6.29 5.35
CA ILE A 86 5.32 -6.93 5.58
C ILE A 86 5.09 -8.44 5.52
N VAL A 87 5.81 -9.11 4.62
CA VAL A 87 5.75 -10.55 4.41
C VAL A 87 7.07 -11.13 4.91
N PRO A 88 7.09 -11.82 6.06
CA PRO A 88 8.31 -12.42 6.57
C PRO A 88 8.88 -13.45 5.59
N THR A 89 10.20 -13.50 5.46
CA THR A 89 10.90 -14.48 4.65
C THR A 89 11.30 -15.69 5.48
N ASP A 90 10.31 -16.41 6.02
CA ASP A 90 10.61 -17.60 6.80
C ASP A 90 11.31 -18.67 5.94
N SER A 91 12.28 -19.36 6.53
CA SER A 91 13.18 -20.29 5.83
C SER A 91 12.49 -21.56 5.31
N THR A 92 11.18 -21.73 5.54
CA THR A 92 10.46 -22.94 5.15
C THR A 92 9.91 -22.90 3.74
N ARG A 93 9.63 -21.70 3.22
CA ARG A 93 9.05 -21.50 1.87
C ARG A 93 9.84 -20.50 1.03
N PHE A 94 10.78 -19.79 1.65
CA PHE A 94 11.60 -18.80 1.01
C PHE A 94 13.03 -19.27 0.76
N GLU A 95 13.47 -19.14 -0.48
CA GLU A 95 14.89 -19.15 -0.84
C GLU A 95 15.45 -17.73 -0.78
N GLU A 96 16.53 -17.52 -0.04
CA GLU A 96 17.07 -16.17 0.17
C GLU A 96 17.43 -15.47 -1.15
N THR A 97 16.81 -14.32 -1.36
CA THR A 97 17.01 -13.49 -2.54
C THR A 97 17.73 -12.22 -2.10
N LYS A 98 18.79 -11.83 -2.82
CA LYS A 98 19.48 -10.54 -2.59
C LYS A 98 18.54 -9.36 -2.86
N ASP A 99 19.03 -8.13 -2.68
CA ASP A 99 18.25 -6.91 -2.93
C ASP A 99 17.39 -6.99 -4.21
N CYS A 100 16.08 -6.78 -4.05
CA CYS A 100 15.15 -6.72 -5.16
C CYS A 100 14.16 -5.56 -5.00
N HIS A 101 13.82 -4.94 -6.12
CA HIS A 101 12.81 -3.90 -6.20
C HIS A 101 12.00 -4.05 -7.48
N PHE A 102 10.72 -4.35 -7.33
CA PHE A 102 9.75 -4.38 -8.41
C PHE A 102 8.77 -3.22 -8.28
N SER A 103 8.44 -2.60 -9.41
CA SER A 103 7.45 -1.54 -9.50
C SER A 103 6.42 -1.90 -10.57
N LEU A 104 5.14 -1.83 -10.21
CA LEU A 104 4.03 -2.03 -11.11
C LEU A 104 3.88 -0.82 -12.01
N LYS A 105 3.88 -1.06 -13.32
CA LYS A 105 3.48 -0.07 -14.32
C LYS A 105 2.18 -0.50 -14.97
N CYS A 106 1.19 0.39 -14.93
CA CYS A 106 -0.03 0.25 -15.70
C CYS A 106 -0.01 1.18 -16.91
N THR A 107 -0.27 0.65 -18.10
CA THR A 107 -0.49 1.44 -19.32
C THR A 107 -1.92 1.23 -19.81
N GLN A 108 -2.53 2.30 -20.31
CA GLN A 108 -3.91 2.26 -20.82
C GLN A 108 -3.97 3.00 -22.17
N SER A 109 -4.44 2.31 -23.21
CA SER A 109 -4.57 2.88 -24.54
C SER A 109 -5.88 3.69 -24.67
N GLY A 110 -5.85 4.97 -24.30
CA GLY A 110 -7.01 5.86 -24.35
C GLY A 110 -8.01 5.65 -23.19
N LEU A 111 -9.06 6.49 -23.15
CA LEU A 111 -9.96 6.59 -21.98
C LEU A 111 -10.74 5.30 -21.64
N LYS A 112 -10.95 4.41 -22.62
CA LYS A 112 -11.61 3.10 -22.44
C LYS A 112 -10.73 1.92 -22.87
N GLY A 113 -9.43 2.16 -23.03
CA GLY A 113 -8.48 1.11 -23.40
C GLY A 113 -8.38 0.01 -22.37
N LYS A 114 -8.03 -1.19 -22.82
CA LYS A 114 -7.65 -2.27 -21.90
C LYS A 114 -6.40 -1.84 -21.13
N ARG A 115 -6.41 -2.03 -19.82
CA ARG A 115 -5.22 -1.83 -18.99
C ARG A 115 -4.27 -2.99 -19.18
N ASN A 116 -3.00 -2.65 -19.37
CA ASN A 116 -1.90 -3.60 -19.46
C ASN A 116 -0.96 -3.34 -18.29
N TYR A 117 -0.81 -4.37 -17.46
CA TYR A 117 0.03 -4.35 -16.27
C TYR A 117 1.35 -5.03 -16.57
N SER A 118 2.45 -4.43 -16.14
CA SER A 118 3.78 -5.01 -16.22
C SER A 118 4.57 -4.70 -14.96
N TRP A 119 5.22 -5.71 -14.39
CA TRP A 119 6.14 -5.56 -13.27
C TRP A 119 7.55 -5.28 -13.77
N ASN A 120 8.00 -4.04 -13.57
CA ASN A 120 9.35 -3.63 -13.92
C ASN A 120 10.30 -3.92 -12.76
N CYS A 121 11.43 -4.52 -13.08
CA CYS A 121 12.52 -4.69 -12.14
C CYS A 121 13.39 -3.43 -12.11
N MET A 122 13.37 -2.71 -10.99
CA MET A 122 14.18 -1.51 -10.78
C MET A 122 15.55 -1.84 -10.21
N GLN A 123 15.64 -2.91 -9.42
CA GLN A 123 16.88 -3.41 -8.82
C GLN A 123 16.79 -4.92 -8.67
N TRP A 124 17.83 -5.64 -9.09
CA TRP A 124 17.95 -7.09 -8.93
C TRP A 124 19.41 -7.51 -8.82
N LYS A 125 19.71 -8.28 -7.77
CA LYS A 125 21.04 -8.85 -7.52
C LYS A 125 21.09 -10.38 -7.64
N GLY A 126 20.01 -11.03 -8.07
CA GLY A 126 19.92 -12.48 -8.26
C GLY A 126 20.22 -12.94 -9.69
N ASP A 127 19.93 -14.22 -9.98
CA ASP A 127 19.99 -14.76 -11.35
C ASP A 127 18.78 -14.33 -12.20
N SER A 128 19.01 -14.23 -13.51
CA SER A 128 18.02 -13.95 -14.55
C SER A 128 16.86 -14.95 -14.61
N ALA A 129 17.11 -16.25 -14.38
CA ALA A 129 16.05 -17.25 -14.38
C ALA A 129 15.08 -17.04 -13.20
N LYS A 130 15.64 -16.74 -12.02
CA LYS A 130 14.86 -16.37 -10.84
C LYS A 130 14.07 -15.08 -11.06
N LEU A 131 14.66 -14.08 -11.71
CA LEU A 131 13.95 -12.84 -12.07
C LEU A 131 12.72 -13.12 -12.94
N ALA A 132 12.87 -13.94 -13.98
CA ALA A 132 11.78 -14.31 -14.87
C ALA A 132 10.66 -15.04 -14.11
N ALA A 133 11.01 -15.98 -13.22
CA ALA A 133 10.04 -16.69 -12.39
C ALA A 133 9.25 -15.74 -11.46
N TYR A 134 9.92 -14.75 -10.85
CA TYR A 134 9.24 -13.71 -10.07
C TYR A 134 8.28 -12.88 -10.92
N GLN A 135 8.72 -12.43 -12.09
CA GLN A 135 7.87 -11.64 -12.99
C GLN A 135 6.66 -12.44 -13.49
N GLU A 136 6.82 -13.73 -13.76
CA GLU A 136 5.74 -14.64 -14.13
C GLU A 136 4.72 -14.79 -12.99
N ARG A 137 5.17 -15.08 -11.77
CA ARG A 137 4.30 -15.18 -10.58
C ARG A 137 3.56 -13.86 -10.29
N LEU A 138 4.25 -12.73 -10.35
CA LEU A 138 3.63 -11.41 -10.16
C LEU A 138 2.64 -11.04 -11.28
N SER A 139 2.79 -11.65 -12.45
CA SER A 139 1.88 -11.49 -13.59
C SER A 139 0.73 -12.51 -13.60
N ASN A 140 0.49 -13.20 -12.48
CA ASN A 140 -0.62 -14.15 -12.35
C ASN A 140 -1.97 -13.50 -12.73
N PRO A 141 -2.83 -14.17 -13.52
CA PRO A 141 -4.13 -13.63 -13.93
C PRO A 141 -5.03 -13.17 -12.77
N LEU A 142 -4.98 -13.82 -11.60
CA LEU A 142 -5.75 -13.42 -10.42
C LEU A 142 -5.25 -12.10 -9.83
N ILE A 143 -3.93 -11.86 -9.83
CA ILE A 143 -3.35 -10.58 -9.42
C ILE A 143 -3.81 -9.48 -10.38
N ILE A 144 -3.72 -9.73 -11.69
CA ILE A 144 -4.14 -8.78 -12.73
C ILE A 144 -5.65 -8.46 -12.63
N ASP A 145 -6.49 -9.45 -12.35
CA ASP A 145 -7.92 -9.26 -12.14
C ASP A 145 -8.21 -8.34 -10.94
N ARG A 146 -7.51 -8.56 -9.82
CA ARG A 146 -7.63 -7.70 -8.63
C ARG A 146 -7.12 -6.29 -8.87
N LEU A 147 -5.98 -6.13 -9.55
CA LEU A 147 -5.45 -4.82 -9.94
C LEU A 147 -6.44 -4.05 -10.82
N ASN A 148 -7.05 -4.71 -11.81
CA ASN A 148 -8.09 -4.12 -12.65
C ASN A 148 -9.31 -3.68 -11.84
N THR A 149 -9.83 -4.59 -11.01
CA THR A 149 -11.07 -4.38 -10.26
C THR A 149 -10.95 -3.26 -9.22
N LEU A 150 -9.76 -3.07 -8.67
CA LEU A 150 -9.46 -2.04 -7.68
C LEU A 150 -8.92 -0.75 -8.30
N ASP A 151 -8.85 -0.67 -9.63
CA ASP A 151 -8.29 0.47 -10.35
C ASP A 151 -6.87 0.85 -9.90
N ILE A 152 -6.06 -0.14 -9.53
CA ILE A 152 -4.68 0.09 -9.09
C ILE A 152 -3.82 0.38 -10.31
N MET A 153 -2.98 1.40 -10.19
CA MET A 153 -2.07 1.83 -11.26
C MET A 153 -0.60 1.64 -10.89
N GLU A 154 -0.29 1.75 -9.60
CA GLU A 154 1.08 1.70 -9.08
C GLU A 154 1.13 0.94 -7.75
N MET A 155 2.18 0.13 -7.63
CA MET A 155 2.55 -0.65 -6.45
C MET A 155 4.05 -0.90 -6.50
N GLU A 156 4.64 -1.13 -5.33
CA GLU A 156 6.04 -1.50 -5.20
C GLU A 156 6.20 -2.71 -4.30
N ILE A 157 7.18 -3.54 -4.63
CA ILE A 157 7.61 -4.68 -3.84
C ILE A 157 9.12 -4.54 -3.65
N ARG A 158 9.57 -4.54 -2.41
CA ARG A 158 10.99 -4.39 -2.06
C ARG A 158 11.42 -5.47 -1.09
N HIS A 159 12.64 -5.95 -1.28
CA HIS A 159 13.36 -6.78 -0.33
C HIS A 159 14.79 -6.27 -0.26
N GLU A 160 15.27 -6.02 0.95
CA GLU A 160 16.66 -5.68 1.21
C GLU A 160 17.38 -6.91 1.76
N ASP A 161 18.62 -7.11 1.36
CA ASP A 161 19.46 -8.22 1.79
C ASP A 161 19.57 -8.24 3.32
N ASN A 162 19.36 -9.41 3.93
CA ASN A 162 19.31 -9.62 5.40
C ASN A 162 18.17 -8.88 6.13
N SER A 163 17.18 -8.30 5.45
CA SER A 163 16.03 -7.66 6.12
C SER A 163 15.08 -8.66 6.77
N GLY A 164 15.02 -9.89 6.25
CA GLY A 164 14.12 -10.93 6.75
C GLY A 164 12.66 -10.73 6.35
N TYR A 165 12.36 -9.83 5.41
CA TYR A 165 10.98 -9.60 4.93
C TYR A 165 10.92 -8.94 3.55
N PHE A 166 9.82 -9.20 2.83
CA PHE A 166 9.37 -8.34 1.73
C PHE A 166 8.46 -7.25 2.25
N GLN A 167 8.62 -6.05 1.70
CA GLN A 167 7.67 -4.97 1.85
C GLN A 167 6.86 -4.82 0.56
N ILE A 168 5.55 -4.99 0.66
CA ILE A 168 4.60 -4.68 -0.42
C ILE A 168 3.95 -3.36 -0.05
N SER A 169 4.04 -2.37 -0.93
CA SER A 169 3.41 -1.07 -0.73
C SER A 169 2.59 -0.64 -1.94
N CYS A 170 1.40 -0.10 -1.67
CA CYS A 170 0.62 0.64 -2.63
C CYS A 170 0.48 2.06 -2.10
N GLU A 171 1.03 3.02 -2.84
CA GLU A 171 0.68 4.41 -2.64
C GLU A 171 -0.48 4.72 -3.57
N SER A 172 -1.55 5.29 -3.04
CA SER A 172 -2.60 5.80 -3.88
C SER A 172 -2.04 7.02 -4.61
N LEU A 173 -1.53 6.82 -5.84
CA LEU A 173 -1.35 7.93 -6.76
C LEU A 173 -2.73 8.49 -7.05
N ILE A 174 -2.95 9.66 -6.51
CA ILE A 174 -4.09 10.52 -6.78
C ILE A 174 -4.06 10.86 -8.28
N GLY A 175 -4.76 10.04 -9.08
CA GLY A 175 -4.55 9.98 -10.53
C GLY A 175 -5.79 9.66 -11.37
N SER A 176 -7.01 9.94 -10.89
CA SER A 176 -8.17 10.17 -11.77
C SER A 176 -9.28 10.90 -11.02
N ALA A 177 -9.30 12.23 -11.15
CA ALA A 177 -10.46 13.13 -11.25
C ALA A 177 -11.76 12.97 -10.42
N THR A 178 -11.87 12.06 -9.45
CA THR A 178 -13.06 11.93 -8.58
C THR A 178 -12.76 12.29 -7.12
N TRP A 179 -11.47 12.44 -6.77
CA TRP A 179 -11.04 12.73 -5.39
C TRP A 179 -10.44 14.13 -5.21
N MET A 180 -10.23 14.90 -6.29
CA MET A 180 -9.31 16.06 -6.31
C MET A 180 -9.93 17.45 -6.54
N LEU A 181 -11.25 17.60 -6.49
CA LEU A 181 -11.87 18.93 -6.59
C LEU A 181 -12.87 19.22 -5.47
N ILE A 182 -12.56 18.79 -4.24
CA ILE A 182 -13.23 19.33 -3.07
C ILE A 182 -12.17 19.73 -2.05
N PRO A 183 -12.14 20.99 -1.57
CA PRO A 183 -11.28 21.40 -0.47
C PRO A 183 -11.51 20.45 0.73
N PRO A 184 -10.48 20.27 1.56
CA PRO A 184 -10.32 19.05 2.34
C PRO A 184 -11.49 18.89 3.31
N VAL A 185 -11.98 17.66 3.41
CA VAL A 185 -12.79 17.10 4.52
C VAL A 185 -14.27 16.73 4.22
N LEU A 186 -14.95 17.20 3.19
CA LEU A 186 -16.43 17.02 3.17
C LEU A 186 -17.00 15.67 2.69
N SER A 187 -16.26 14.83 1.98
CA SER A 187 -16.72 13.46 1.68
C SER A 187 -15.64 12.43 1.99
N MET A 188 -15.97 11.47 2.84
CA MET A 188 -15.26 10.21 2.91
C MET A 188 -15.85 9.37 1.79
N ILE A 189 -15.17 9.27 0.65
CA ILE A 189 -15.47 8.15 -0.23
C ILE A 189 -15.06 6.92 0.58
N THR A 190 -16.08 6.18 0.95
CA THR A 190 -16.04 5.09 1.90
C THR A 190 -15.93 3.84 1.05
N PRO A 191 -14.76 3.18 0.96
CA PRO A 191 -14.66 1.96 0.19
C PRO A 191 -15.73 0.96 0.59
N LYS A 192 -16.29 0.27 -0.39
CA LYS A 192 -17.23 -0.82 -0.15
C LYS A 192 -16.50 -1.94 0.56
N ARG A 193 -17.24 -2.72 1.35
CA ARG A 193 -16.69 -3.92 2.00
C ARG A 193 -16.03 -4.87 0.99
N GLU A 194 -16.65 -5.03 -0.18
CA GLU A 194 -16.11 -5.84 -1.28
C GLU A 194 -14.76 -5.34 -1.80
N GLU A 195 -14.56 -4.03 -1.88
CA GLU A 195 -13.28 -3.43 -2.28
C GLU A 195 -12.21 -3.73 -1.22
N CYS A 196 -12.55 -3.60 0.07
CA CYS A 196 -11.66 -3.95 1.17
C CYS A 196 -11.28 -5.44 1.15
N ILE A 197 -12.22 -6.35 0.88
CA ILE A 197 -11.95 -7.79 0.72
C ILE A 197 -10.98 -8.02 -0.43
N LYS A 198 -11.26 -7.44 -1.61
CA LYS A 198 -10.39 -7.56 -2.79
C LYS A 198 -8.99 -7.00 -2.57
N PHE A 199 -8.85 -5.93 -1.77
CA PHE A 199 -7.55 -5.42 -1.36
C PHE A 199 -6.78 -6.43 -0.50
N LEU A 200 -7.44 -7.02 0.52
CA LEU A 200 -6.80 -8.05 1.35
C LEU A 200 -6.37 -9.26 0.50
N GLU A 201 -7.22 -9.69 -0.44
CA GLU A 201 -6.90 -10.75 -1.39
C GLU A 201 -5.72 -10.39 -2.30
N LEU A 202 -5.65 -9.16 -2.81
CA LEU A 202 -4.52 -8.70 -3.63
C LEU A 202 -3.20 -8.77 -2.83
N PHE A 203 -3.19 -8.26 -1.61
CA PHE A 203 -1.99 -8.32 -0.76
C PHE A 203 -1.60 -9.75 -0.41
N GLU A 204 -2.56 -10.64 -0.20
CA GLU A 204 -2.31 -12.08 0.01
C GLU A 204 -1.70 -12.75 -1.24
N LEU A 205 -2.25 -12.48 -2.43
CA LEU A 205 -1.75 -13.03 -3.69
C LEU A 205 -0.34 -12.51 -4.03
N LEU A 206 -0.07 -11.23 -3.77
CA LEU A 206 1.27 -10.66 -3.95
C LEU A 206 2.26 -11.24 -2.94
N ALA A 207 1.82 -11.48 -1.70
CA ALA A 207 2.63 -12.11 -0.68
C ALA A 207 2.97 -13.56 -1.05
N ASP A 208 2.01 -14.32 -1.55
CA ASP A 208 2.21 -15.67 -2.10
C ASP A 208 3.23 -15.65 -3.25
N ALA A 209 3.07 -14.74 -4.20
CA ALA A 209 3.95 -14.61 -5.36
C ALA A 209 5.42 -14.31 -5.00
N VAL A 210 5.66 -13.63 -3.87
CA VAL A 210 7.02 -13.31 -3.42
C VAL A 210 7.60 -14.33 -2.44
N ALA A 211 6.75 -14.95 -1.62
CA ALA A 211 7.17 -15.89 -0.59
C ALA A 211 7.36 -17.29 -1.13
N ASN A 212 6.54 -17.75 -2.08
CA ASN A 212 6.70 -19.07 -2.73
C ASN A 212 7.68 -18.95 -3.90
N ASN A 213 8.94 -18.70 -3.58
CA ASN A 213 9.99 -18.47 -4.57
C ASN A 213 10.92 -19.67 -4.84
N MET A 214 10.68 -20.79 -4.15
CA MET A 214 11.31 -22.09 -4.43
C MET A 214 11.04 -22.61 -5.85
#